data_AF-A0A5C5CR82-F1
#
_entry.id   AF-A0A5C5CR82-F1
#
_cell.length_a   1.000
_cell.length_b   1.000
_cell.length_c   1.000
_cell.angle_alpha   90.00
_cell.angle_beta   90.00
_cell.angle_gamma   90.00
#
_symmetry.space_group_name_H-M   'P 1'
#
loop_
_entity.id
_entity.type
_entity.pdbx_description
1 polymer ?
#
loop_
_entity_poly.entity_id
_entity_poly.type
_entity_poly.pdbx_seq_one_letter_code
_entity_poly.pdbx_strand_id
1 'polypeptide(L)'
;MNCYVRYIGVVDKDDRIHAVEFTRGLNIITGKSSTGKSAILEIFDYCLGSSEDTIPDGKLTERGKTFFTVLQFPTLTLVTGRTAASKRCFLREVTGTEADNILELMGHVEYFFDERHYIHKDQFLKSLGKFFGITMENIDTDPMYKQVTGAKGATPSVRSFPSFMLQHQNLVANKHAIFYRFDEKVKRDQAIDHFKILMGIVKEDYFDVYKDLTEASYELRRVELKIPKDDKAREVTIAKFNRLLDQYQALAGKPIFDMTADEIFLKPKEALRLMLATPVYVDGLADDYEKTLNSLRDQKAKLVAELRSAIGRLNLLERSVEQVKGIGTSYASLT
;
A
#
# COMPACT_ATOMS: atom_id res chain seq x y z
N MET A 1 -19.92 -8.22 15.09
CA MET A 1 -19.63 -9.58 15.61
C MET A 1 -19.38 -9.51 17.10
N ASN A 2 -20.02 -10.36 17.92
CA ASN A 2 -19.95 -10.26 19.38
C ASN A 2 -19.36 -11.55 19.97
N CYS A 3 -18.03 -11.63 20.02
CA CYS A 3 -17.27 -12.74 20.59
C CYS A 3 -16.29 -12.17 21.63
N TYR A 4 -16.05 -12.92 22.70
CA TYR A 4 -14.97 -12.61 23.65
C TYR A 4 -14.21 -13.88 24.03
N VAL A 5 -12.97 -13.71 24.46
CA VAL A 5 -12.18 -14.80 25.03
C VAL A 5 -12.72 -15.09 26.41
N ARG A 6 -13.13 -16.33 26.70
CA ARG A 6 -13.64 -16.77 28.00
C ARG A 6 -12.57 -17.44 28.84
N TYR A 7 -11.73 -18.28 28.22
CA TYR A 7 -10.60 -18.93 28.89
C TYR A 7 -9.37 -18.96 27.99
N ILE A 8 -8.18 -18.82 28.58
CA ILE A 8 -6.91 -19.19 27.95
C ILE A 8 -6.20 -20.14 28.91
N GLY A 9 -5.66 -21.23 28.40
CA GLY A 9 -5.08 -22.23 29.29
C GLY A 9 -4.20 -23.28 28.61
N VAL A 10 -3.79 -24.23 29.45
CA VAL A 10 -2.95 -25.35 29.09
C VAL A 10 -3.45 -26.61 29.79
N VAL A 11 -3.44 -27.71 29.06
CA VAL A 11 -3.51 -29.07 29.58
C VAL A 11 -2.08 -29.52 29.82
N ASP A 12 -1.74 -29.87 31.06
CA ASP A 12 -0.41 -30.38 31.38
C ASP A 12 -0.26 -31.87 31.01
N LYS A 13 0.96 -32.41 31.18
CA LYS A 13 1.28 -33.81 30.91
C LYS A 13 0.60 -34.82 31.85
N ASP A 14 0.05 -34.34 32.98
CA ASP A 14 -0.74 -35.14 33.93
C ASP A 14 -2.25 -35.01 33.65
N ASP A 15 -2.62 -34.50 32.47
CA ASP A 15 -3.98 -34.24 32.00
C ASP A 15 -4.80 -33.34 32.95
N ARG A 16 -4.12 -32.39 33.62
CA ARG A 16 -4.77 -31.35 34.42
C ARG A 16 -4.91 -30.06 33.63
N ILE A 17 -6.06 -29.42 33.78
CA ILE A 17 -6.36 -28.15 33.14
C ILE A 17 -5.97 -26.99 34.04
N HIS A 18 -5.18 -26.09 33.48
CA HIS A 18 -4.85 -24.80 34.08
C HIS A 18 -5.37 -23.70 33.15
N ALA A 19 -6.34 -22.92 33.62
CA ALA A 19 -7.00 -21.89 32.82
C ALA A 19 -7.08 -20.56 33.56
N VAL A 20 -6.97 -19.47 32.80
CA VAL A 20 -7.28 -18.11 33.26
C VAL A 20 -8.62 -17.72 32.66
N GLU A 21 -9.53 -17.26 33.52
CA GLU A 21 -10.86 -16.79 33.14
C GLU A 21 -10.84 -15.32 32.72
N PHE A 22 -11.65 -15.03 31.70
CA PHE A 22 -11.84 -13.70 31.14
C PHE A 22 -13.33 -13.40 31.02
N THR A 23 -13.66 -12.13 31.19
CA THR A 23 -15.04 -11.63 31.09
C THR A 23 -15.18 -10.71 29.86
N ARG A 24 -16.42 -10.32 29.54
CA ARG A 24 -16.65 -9.33 28.49
C ARG A 24 -16.08 -7.97 28.89
N GLY A 25 -15.39 -7.31 27.96
CA GLY A 25 -14.81 -5.98 28.17
C GLY A 25 -13.31 -6.01 28.42
N LEU A 26 -12.80 -5.02 29.15
CA LEU A 26 -11.38 -4.87 29.44
C LEU A 26 -10.96 -5.82 30.56
N ASN A 27 -10.05 -6.73 30.27
CA ASN A 27 -9.44 -7.61 31.27
C ASN A 27 -7.98 -7.20 31.49
N ILE A 28 -7.58 -6.99 32.74
CA ILE A 28 -6.22 -6.58 33.11
C ILE A 28 -5.54 -7.72 33.86
N ILE A 29 -4.47 -8.26 33.27
CA ILE A 29 -3.68 -9.33 33.88
C ILE A 29 -2.53 -8.72 34.68
N THR A 30 -2.53 -8.94 35.99
CA THR A 30 -1.49 -8.43 36.90
C THR A 30 -0.77 -9.58 37.62
N GLY A 31 0.44 -9.32 38.14
CA GLY A 31 1.22 -10.32 38.87
C GLY A 31 2.72 -10.03 38.87
N LYS A 32 3.46 -10.71 39.76
CA LYS A 32 4.92 -10.54 39.92
C LYS A 32 5.68 -10.81 38.61
N SER A 33 6.86 -10.21 38.43
CA SER A 33 7.69 -10.48 37.23
C SER A 33 8.00 -11.98 37.07
N SER A 34 8.21 -12.43 35.83
CA SER A 34 8.59 -13.82 35.50
C SER A 34 7.59 -14.91 35.93
N THR A 35 6.30 -14.56 36.04
CA THR A 35 5.21 -15.50 36.39
C THR A 35 4.42 -16.02 35.18
N GLY A 36 4.87 -15.73 33.95
CA GLY A 36 4.21 -16.24 32.73
C GLY A 36 3.07 -15.37 32.19
N LYS A 37 2.89 -14.13 32.68
CA LYS A 37 1.85 -13.21 32.16
C LYS A 37 1.93 -13.00 30.64
N SER A 38 3.14 -12.81 30.12
CA SER A 38 3.37 -12.63 28.67
C SER A 38 2.98 -13.89 27.87
N ALA A 39 3.15 -15.07 28.46
CA ALA A 39 2.84 -16.34 27.81
C ALA A 39 1.35 -16.51 27.51
N ILE A 40 0.46 -15.83 28.24
CA ILE A 40 -0.99 -15.91 27.98
C ILE A 40 -1.33 -15.39 26.58
N LEU A 41 -0.72 -14.27 26.18
CA LEU A 41 -0.95 -13.66 24.87
C LEU A 41 -0.34 -14.51 23.75
N GLU A 42 0.81 -15.13 24.01
CA GLU A 42 1.49 -16.05 23.10
C GLU A 42 0.73 -17.37 22.93
N ILE A 43 0.14 -17.91 24.00
CA ILE A 43 -0.76 -19.07 23.95
C ILE A 43 -1.96 -18.77 23.06
N PHE A 44 -2.58 -17.60 23.25
CA PHE A 44 -3.71 -17.20 22.43
C PHE A 44 -3.33 -17.12 20.96
N ASP A 45 -2.22 -16.45 20.63
CA ASP A 45 -1.77 -16.33 19.24
C ASP A 45 -1.42 -17.70 18.63
N TYR A 46 -0.80 -18.59 19.41
CA TYR A 46 -0.48 -19.96 19.02
C TYR A 46 -1.73 -20.76 18.67
N CYS A 47 -2.75 -20.70 19.53
CA CYS A 47 -4.02 -21.41 19.39
C CYS A 47 -4.90 -20.84 18.26
N LEU A 48 -4.64 -19.62 17.79
CA LEU A 48 -5.25 -19.03 16.60
C LEU A 48 -4.49 -19.36 15.30
N GLY A 49 -3.58 -20.33 15.32
CA GLY A 49 -2.93 -20.85 14.12
C GLY A 49 -1.72 -20.03 13.65
N SER A 50 -0.91 -19.51 14.58
CA SER A 50 0.35 -18.86 14.24
C SER A 50 1.27 -19.76 13.39
N SER A 51 2.00 -19.17 12.45
CA SER A 51 3.01 -19.87 11.66
C SER A 51 4.25 -20.22 12.49
N GLU A 52 4.56 -19.39 13.48
CA GLU A 52 5.69 -19.54 14.39
C GLU A 52 5.23 -20.25 15.67
N ASP A 53 6.15 -20.98 16.30
CA ASP A 53 5.92 -21.46 17.65
C ASP A 53 6.19 -20.30 18.61
N THR A 54 5.11 -19.65 19.05
CA THR A 54 5.17 -18.44 19.88
C THR A 54 5.27 -18.76 21.36
N ILE A 55 5.13 -20.02 21.76
CA ILE A 55 5.17 -20.41 23.17
C ILE A 55 6.60 -20.29 23.70
N PRO A 56 6.84 -19.55 24.80
CA PRO A 56 8.18 -19.42 25.37
C PRO A 56 8.73 -20.76 25.86
N ASP A 57 10.02 -20.97 25.59
CA ASP A 57 10.76 -22.08 26.16
C ASP A 57 10.83 -22.00 27.68
N GLY A 58 10.66 -23.16 28.34
CA GLY A 58 10.80 -23.31 29.79
C GLY A 58 9.67 -24.13 30.40
N LYS A 59 9.26 -23.82 31.62
CA LYS A 59 8.29 -24.62 32.40
C LYS A 59 6.97 -24.91 31.67
N LEU A 60 6.52 -23.98 30.83
CA LEU A 60 5.30 -24.12 30.03
C LEU A 60 5.45 -25.16 28.91
N THR A 61 6.55 -25.14 28.16
CA THR A 61 6.81 -26.17 27.12
C THR A 61 7.26 -27.50 27.73
N GLU A 62 7.92 -27.48 28.89
CA GLU A 62 8.34 -28.69 29.61
C GLU A 62 7.17 -29.48 30.18
N ARG A 63 6.13 -28.81 30.70
CA ARG A 63 4.99 -29.45 31.36
C ARG A 63 3.68 -29.40 30.58
N GLY A 64 3.54 -28.45 29.65
CA GLY A 64 2.36 -28.32 28.81
C GLY A 64 2.32 -29.39 27.72
N LYS A 65 1.13 -29.95 27.50
CA LYS A 65 0.83 -30.91 26.44
C LYS A 65 0.04 -30.21 25.32
N THR A 66 -1.11 -29.65 25.66
CA THR A 66 -2.00 -28.97 24.72
C THR A 66 -2.38 -27.59 25.24
N PHE A 67 -2.15 -26.57 24.42
CA PHE A 67 -2.56 -25.20 24.71
C PHE A 67 -3.94 -24.94 24.12
N PHE A 68 -4.77 -24.13 24.77
CA PHE A 68 -6.11 -23.82 24.28
C PHE A 68 -6.57 -22.40 24.57
N THR A 69 -7.53 -21.95 23.78
CA THR A 69 -8.36 -20.77 24.05
C THR A 69 -9.83 -21.12 23.83
N VAL A 70 -10.69 -20.58 24.68
CA VAL A 70 -12.14 -20.74 24.61
C VAL A 70 -12.74 -19.41 24.21
N LEU A 71 -13.40 -19.39 23.06
CA LEU A 71 -14.07 -18.22 22.49
C LEU A 71 -15.58 -18.36 22.69
N GLN A 72 -16.19 -17.36 23.32
CA GLN A 72 -17.63 -17.34 23.56
C GLN A 72 -18.32 -16.46 22.53
N PHE A 73 -19.13 -17.08 21.68
CA PHE A 73 -20.05 -16.43 20.75
C PHE A 73 -21.45 -16.34 21.38
N PRO A 74 -22.41 -15.61 20.77
CA PRO A 74 -23.75 -15.46 21.34
C PRO A 74 -24.54 -16.76 21.41
N THR A 75 -24.31 -17.68 20.47
CA THR A 75 -25.08 -18.93 20.33
C THR A 75 -24.26 -20.19 20.58
N LEU A 76 -22.93 -20.08 20.70
CA LEU A 76 -22.03 -21.22 20.81
C LEU A 76 -20.74 -20.86 21.55
N THR A 77 -20.05 -21.89 22.02
CA THR A 77 -18.70 -21.80 22.57
C THR A 77 -17.75 -22.58 21.67
N LEU A 78 -16.68 -21.93 21.23
CA LEU A 78 -15.69 -22.51 20.34
C LEU A 78 -14.39 -22.71 21.11
N VAL A 79 -13.93 -23.95 21.20
CA VAL A 79 -12.62 -24.26 21.78
C VAL A 79 -11.62 -24.46 20.64
N THR A 80 -10.56 -23.66 20.66
CA THR A 80 -9.41 -23.86 19.77
C THR A 80 -8.21 -24.27 20.60
N GLY A 81 -7.34 -25.08 20.02
CA GLY A 81 -6.14 -25.51 20.71
C GLY A 81 -5.07 -26.03 19.78
N ARG A 82 -3.89 -26.26 20.34
CA ARG A 82 -2.75 -26.76 19.60
C ARG A 82 -1.77 -27.45 20.55
N THR A 83 -1.39 -28.67 20.21
CA THR A 83 -0.34 -29.42 20.91
C THR A 83 1.01 -28.77 20.65
N ALA A 84 1.90 -28.78 21.65
CA ALA A 84 3.27 -28.28 21.50
C ALA A 84 3.97 -28.88 20.26
N ALA A 85 4.69 -28.04 19.51
CA ALA A 85 5.40 -28.40 18.28
C ALA A 85 4.53 -29.08 17.17
N SER A 86 3.19 -29.01 17.24
CA SER A 86 2.30 -29.63 16.25
C SER A 86 1.95 -28.66 15.12
N LYS A 87 1.71 -29.20 13.91
CA LYS A 87 1.11 -28.45 12.79
C LYS A 87 -0.41 -28.61 12.71
N ARG A 88 -1.00 -29.46 13.55
CA ARG A 88 -2.44 -29.68 13.63
C ARG A 88 -3.03 -28.82 14.74
N CYS A 89 -4.20 -28.25 14.48
CA CYS A 89 -4.93 -27.41 15.42
C CYS A 89 -6.24 -28.11 15.79
N PHE A 90 -6.56 -28.09 17.07
CA PHE A 90 -7.83 -28.54 17.62
C PHE A 90 -8.90 -27.47 17.38
N LEU A 91 -10.08 -27.90 16.95
CA LEU A 91 -11.25 -27.06 16.81
C LEU A 91 -12.50 -27.85 17.19
N ARG A 92 -13.21 -27.40 18.21
CA ARG A 92 -14.46 -28.03 18.65
C ARG A 92 -15.50 -26.98 19.02
N GLU A 93 -16.68 -27.13 18.45
CA GLU A 93 -17.86 -26.34 18.78
C GLU A 93 -18.66 -27.06 19.87
N VAL A 94 -19.14 -26.30 20.85
CA VAL A 94 -20.02 -26.76 21.93
C VAL A 94 -21.20 -25.81 22.02
N THR A 95 -22.41 -26.37 22.09
CA THR A 95 -23.68 -25.62 22.15
C THR A 95 -24.56 -26.13 23.29
N GLY A 96 -25.60 -25.37 23.63
CA GLY A 96 -26.53 -25.74 24.70
C GLY A 96 -25.91 -25.61 26.10
N THR A 97 -26.44 -26.37 27.06
CA THR A 97 -26.07 -26.28 28.48
C THR A 97 -24.63 -26.71 28.78
N GLU A 98 -24.04 -27.55 27.92
CA GLU A 98 -22.63 -27.96 28.05
C GLU A 98 -21.67 -26.79 27.83
N ALA A 99 -22.08 -25.78 27.06
CA ALA A 99 -21.30 -24.57 26.83
C ALA A 99 -21.09 -23.75 28.12
N ASP A 100 -22.07 -23.78 29.04
CA ASP A 100 -21.99 -23.06 30.30
C ASP A 100 -20.94 -23.69 31.23
N ASN A 101 -20.79 -25.02 31.22
CA ASN A 101 -19.84 -25.78 32.03
C ASN A 101 -18.64 -26.30 31.21
N ILE A 102 -18.15 -25.50 30.26
CA ILE A 102 -17.13 -25.93 29.30
C ILE A 102 -15.85 -26.50 29.94
N LEU A 103 -15.40 -25.94 31.08
CA LEU A 103 -14.20 -26.44 31.77
C LEU A 103 -14.39 -27.84 32.37
N GLU A 104 -15.58 -28.16 32.88
CA GLU A 104 -15.89 -29.49 33.40
C GLU A 104 -15.89 -30.52 32.28
N LEU A 105 -16.52 -30.18 31.15
CA LEU A 105 -16.51 -31.01 29.94
C LEU A 105 -15.08 -31.24 29.41
N MET A 106 -14.25 -30.19 29.41
CA MET A 106 -12.84 -30.26 29.03
C MET A 106 -12.02 -31.11 30.01
N GLY A 107 -12.41 -31.17 31.29
CA GLY A 107 -11.76 -31.96 32.33
C GLY A 107 -11.68 -33.45 32.02
N HIS A 108 -12.58 -33.96 31.16
CA HIS A 108 -12.45 -35.26 30.53
C HIS A 108 -11.49 -35.18 29.33
N VAL A 109 -10.20 -34.95 29.60
CA VAL A 109 -9.19 -34.56 28.59
C VAL A 109 -9.14 -35.53 27.40
N GLU A 110 -9.05 -36.84 27.64
CA GLU A 110 -8.95 -37.83 26.56
C GLU A 110 -10.18 -37.83 25.63
N TYR A 111 -11.37 -37.65 26.20
CA TYR A 111 -12.62 -37.57 25.43
C TYR A 111 -12.79 -36.21 24.74
N PHE A 112 -12.38 -35.13 25.40
CA PHE A 112 -12.60 -33.79 24.89
C PHE A 112 -11.63 -33.47 23.74
N PHE A 113 -10.35 -33.73 23.96
CA PHE A 113 -9.25 -33.47 23.03
C PHE A 113 -8.95 -34.69 22.15
N ASP A 114 -9.99 -35.32 21.62
CA ASP A 114 -9.89 -36.45 20.69
C ASP A 114 -9.23 -36.04 19.36
N GLU A 115 -8.36 -36.89 18.83
CA GLU A 115 -7.61 -36.70 17.58
C GLU A 115 -8.48 -36.39 16.35
N ARG A 116 -9.76 -36.79 16.35
CA ARG A 116 -10.73 -36.49 15.28
C ARG A 116 -11.01 -35.00 15.14
N HIS A 117 -10.82 -34.22 16.21
CA HIS A 117 -11.05 -32.78 16.23
C HIS A 117 -9.79 -31.98 15.87
N TYR A 118 -8.65 -32.65 15.63
CA TYR A 118 -7.43 -32.01 15.16
C TYR A 118 -7.39 -32.00 13.63
N ILE A 119 -7.27 -30.81 13.05
CA ILE A 119 -7.23 -30.60 11.61
C ILE A 119 -5.96 -29.87 11.18
N HIS A 120 -5.60 -29.97 9.90
CA HIS A 120 -4.44 -29.25 9.37
C HIS A 120 -4.64 -27.73 9.51
N LYS A 121 -3.57 -26.99 9.82
CA LYS A 121 -3.60 -25.54 10.06
C LYS A 121 -4.35 -24.75 8.98
N ASP A 122 -4.17 -25.09 7.71
CA ASP A 122 -4.83 -24.35 6.62
C ASP A 122 -6.35 -24.56 6.60
N GLN A 123 -6.81 -25.78 6.89
CA GLN A 123 -8.24 -26.07 7.05
C GLN A 123 -8.77 -25.43 8.33
N PHE A 124 -7.99 -25.45 9.41
CA PHE A 124 -8.31 -24.77 10.66
C PHE A 124 -8.58 -23.28 10.46
N LEU A 125 -7.68 -22.56 9.78
CA LEU A 125 -7.84 -21.13 9.53
C LEU A 125 -9.10 -20.82 8.71
N LYS A 126 -9.43 -21.66 7.72
CA LYS A 126 -10.67 -21.54 6.94
C LYS A 126 -11.91 -21.79 7.80
N SER A 127 -11.93 -22.87 8.57
CA SER A 127 -13.07 -23.21 9.44
C SER A 127 -13.27 -22.14 10.52
N LEU A 128 -12.19 -21.70 11.17
CA LEU A 128 -12.23 -20.62 12.15
C LEU A 128 -12.71 -19.31 11.50
N GLY A 129 -12.24 -19.00 10.28
CA GLY A 129 -12.70 -17.83 9.51
C GLY A 129 -14.21 -17.77 9.36
N LYS A 130 -14.87 -18.91 9.09
CA LYS A 130 -16.33 -18.99 8.98
C LYS A 130 -17.04 -18.57 10.28
N PHE A 131 -16.56 -19.00 11.44
CA PHE A 131 -17.12 -18.57 12.74
C PHE A 131 -16.96 -17.06 12.96
N PHE A 132 -15.86 -16.49 12.48
CA PHE A 132 -15.61 -15.04 12.53
C PHE A 132 -16.31 -14.25 11.40
N GLY A 133 -17.14 -14.90 10.59
CA GLY A 133 -17.82 -14.24 9.46
C GLY A 133 -16.88 -13.78 8.35
N ILE A 134 -15.65 -14.31 8.30
CA ILE A 134 -14.70 -14.05 7.23
C ILE A 134 -15.04 -15.00 6.07
N THR A 135 -15.96 -14.56 5.22
CA THR A 135 -16.43 -15.33 4.05
C THR A 135 -15.89 -14.81 2.73
N MET A 136 -15.25 -13.63 2.74
CA MET A 136 -14.76 -12.97 1.52
C MET A 136 -13.49 -13.66 1.02
N GLU A 137 -13.54 -14.22 -0.18
CA GLU A 137 -12.42 -14.92 -0.81
C GLU A 137 -11.56 -14.02 -1.70
N ASN A 138 -12.10 -12.87 -2.13
CA ASN A 138 -11.41 -11.97 -3.05
C ASN A 138 -11.60 -10.49 -2.65
N ILE A 139 -10.51 -9.89 -2.17
CA ILE A 139 -10.44 -8.51 -1.67
C ILE A 139 -9.35 -7.73 -2.41
N ASP A 140 -8.81 -8.31 -3.48
CA ASP A 140 -7.82 -7.68 -4.32
C ASP A 140 -8.43 -6.47 -5.04
N THR A 141 -8.10 -5.29 -4.52
CA THR A 141 -8.53 -3.99 -5.06
C THR A 141 -7.69 -3.52 -6.24
N ASP A 142 -6.48 -4.06 -6.39
CA ASP A 142 -5.53 -3.65 -7.43
C ASP A 142 -5.25 -4.84 -8.38
N PRO A 143 -5.74 -4.79 -9.63
CA PRO A 143 -5.50 -5.82 -10.63
C PRO A 143 -4.02 -5.97 -11.02
N MET A 144 -3.24 -4.89 -10.92
CA MET A 144 -1.82 -4.85 -11.26
C MET A 144 -0.95 -5.40 -10.13
N TYR A 145 -1.42 -5.36 -8.88
CA TYR A 145 -0.68 -5.86 -7.72
C TYR A 145 -0.19 -7.30 -7.91
N LYS A 146 -1.08 -8.20 -8.35
CA LYS A 146 -0.73 -9.59 -8.60
C LYS A 146 0.23 -9.78 -9.77
N GLN A 147 0.13 -8.93 -10.80
CA GLN A 147 1.04 -8.98 -11.96
C GLN A 147 2.45 -8.50 -11.59
N VAL A 148 2.56 -7.52 -10.69
CA VAL A 148 3.84 -6.94 -10.26
C VAL A 148 4.52 -7.77 -9.18
N THR A 149 3.76 -8.24 -8.19
CA THR A 149 4.31 -8.93 -7.01
C THR A 149 4.28 -10.46 -7.13
N GLY A 150 3.50 -11.01 -8.07
CA GLY A 150 3.28 -12.44 -8.21
C GLY A 150 2.37 -13.06 -7.12
N ALA A 151 1.91 -12.27 -6.14
CA ALA A 151 1.08 -12.72 -5.04
C ALA A 151 -0.27 -12.00 -5.03
N LYS A 152 -1.30 -12.66 -4.50
CA LYS A 152 -2.55 -11.97 -4.14
C LYS A 152 -2.28 -11.00 -2.99
N GLY A 153 -3.07 -9.94 -2.91
CA GLY A 153 -3.09 -9.06 -1.74
C GLY A 153 -3.46 -9.85 -0.49
N ALA A 154 -3.19 -9.25 0.66
CA ALA A 154 -3.50 -9.88 1.93
C ALA A 154 -5.02 -10.06 2.05
N THR A 155 -5.45 -11.32 2.06
CA THR A 155 -6.85 -11.65 2.33
C THR A 155 -7.08 -11.59 3.84
N PRO A 156 -8.20 -11.02 4.31
CA PRO A 156 -8.59 -11.09 5.70
C PRO A 156 -8.61 -12.52 6.16
N SER A 157 -8.06 -12.72 7.33
CA SER A 157 -8.09 -14.00 8.00
C SER A 157 -8.22 -13.76 9.49
N VAL A 158 -8.50 -14.85 10.21
CA VAL A 158 -8.62 -14.78 11.68
C VAL A 158 -7.32 -14.26 12.32
N ARG A 159 -6.19 -14.38 11.61
CA ARG A 159 -4.88 -13.89 12.04
C ARG A 159 -4.77 -12.37 12.18
N SER A 160 -5.75 -11.61 11.69
CA SER A 160 -5.82 -10.17 11.90
C SER A 160 -6.49 -9.78 13.21
N PHE A 161 -7.30 -10.66 13.80
CA PHE A 161 -7.95 -10.36 15.07
C PHE A 161 -7.01 -10.21 16.28
N PRO A 162 -5.91 -10.98 16.43
CA PRO A 162 -4.96 -10.78 17.52
C PRO A 162 -4.51 -9.32 17.68
N SER A 163 -4.33 -8.58 16.59
CA SER A 163 -3.95 -7.16 16.63
C SER A 163 -4.99 -6.26 17.31
N PHE A 164 -6.26 -6.65 17.29
CA PHE A 164 -7.38 -5.91 17.89
C PHE A 164 -7.82 -6.47 19.24
N MET A 165 -7.55 -7.75 19.52
CA MET A 165 -7.95 -8.40 20.77
C MET A 165 -6.88 -8.31 21.87
N LEU A 166 -5.61 -8.16 21.50
CA LEU A 166 -4.49 -8.23 22.45
C LEU A 166 -3.77 -6.89 22.60
N GLN A 167 -3.31 -6.63 23.82
CA GLN A 167 -2.40 -5.53 24.12
C GLN A 167 -1.23 -6.05 24.97
N HIS A 168 -0.03 -6.13 24.39
CA HIS A 168 1.18 -6.49 25.13
C HIS A 168 1.67 -5.32 25.99
N GLN A 169 2.44 -5.62 27.04
CA GLN A 169 3.04 -4.63 27.92
C GLN A 169 3.82 -3.55 27.16
N ASN A 170 4.62 -3.95 26.17
CA ASN A 170 5.41 -3.02 25.36
C ASN A 170 4.54 -2.05 24.56
N LEU A 171 3.36 -2.48 24.13
CA LEU A 171 2.42 -1.65 23.37
C LEU A 171 1.81 -0.55 24.24
N VAL A 172 1.41 -0.88 25.47
CA VAL A 172 0.84 0.10 26.42
C VAL A 172 1.85 1.21 26.74
N ALA A 173 3.14 0.87 26.76
CA ALA A 173 4.23 1.84 26.94
C ALA A 173 4.71 2.51 25.64
N ASN A 174 4.17 2.13 24.47
CA ASN A 174 4.64 2.60 23.18
C ASN A 174 3.92 3.88 22.73
N LYS A 175 4.68 4.95 22.49
CA LYS A 175 4.15 6.23 21.98
C LYS A 175 3.85 6.24 20.46
N HIS A 176 4.27 5.21 19.73
CA HIS A 176 4.22 5.15 18.26
C HIS A 176 3.26 4.09 17.70
N ALA A 177 2.81 3.13 18.51
CA ALA A 177 1.94 2.04 18.08
C ALA A 177 0.73 1.92 18.99
N ILE A 178 -0.46 1.82 18.39
CA ILE A 178 -1.74 1.73 19.11
C ILE A 178 -2.21 0.27 19.23
N PHE A 179 -1.91 -0.55 18.22
CA PHE A 179 -2.34 -1.96 18.14
C PHE A 179 -1.16 -2.92 18.13
N TYR A 180 -1.42 -4.16 18.53
CA TYR A 180 -0.40 -5.19 18.55
C TYR A 180 0.08 -5.51 17.12
N ARG A 181 1.41 -5.67 16.94
CA ARG A 181 2.11 -5.91 15.65
C ARG A 181 2.11 -4.73 14.66
N PHE A 182 1.82 -3.51 15.12
CA PHE A 182 1.82 -2.32 14.25
C PHE A 182 3.21 -1.72 14.01
N ASP A 183 4.22 -2.20 14.75
CA ASP A 183 5.63 -1.95 14.52
C ASP A 183 6.08 -2.52 13.16
N GLU A 184 5.52 -3.65 12.74
CA GLU A 184 5.74 -4.23 11.41
C GLU A 184 4.83 -3.56 10.37
N LYS A 185 5.42 -2.83 9.41
CA LYS A 185 4.67 -2.11 8.36
C LYS A 185 3.65 -3.00 7.64
N VAL A 186 4.06 -4.20 7.22
CA VAL A 186 3.18 -5.11 6.47
C VAL A 186 1.98 -5.53 7.31
N LYS A 187 2.18 -5.97 8.55
CA LYS A 187 1.08 -6.40 9.43
C LYS A 187 0.17 -5.23 9.81
N ARG A 188 0.73 -4.03 9.99
CA ARG A 188 -0.03 -2.81 10.22
C ARG A 188 -0.95 -2.50 9.06
N ASP A 189 -0.39 -2.41 7.84
CA ASP A 189 -1.15 -2.01 6.67
C ASP A 189 -2.26 -3.05 6.39
N GLN A 190 -1.96 -4.35 6.52
CA GLN A 190 -2.94 -5.43 6.46
C GLN A 190 -4.05 -5.31 7.52
N ALA A 191 -3.68 -5.06 8.77
CA ALA A 191 -4.66 -4.91 9.84
C ALA A 191 -5.58 -3.71 9.57
N ILE A 192 -5.06 -2.58 9.12
CA ILE A 192 -5.85 -1.40 8.76
C ILE A 192 -6.85 -1.72 7.64
N ASP A 193 -6.41 -2.43 6.59
CA ASP A 193 -7.29 -2.81 5.49
C ASP A 193 -8.36 -3.81 5.94
N HIS A 194 -7.97 -4.84 6.68
CA HIS A 194 -8.90 -5.83 7.20
C HIS A 194 -9.87 -5.25 8.22
N PHE A 195 -9.48 -4.23 8.99
CA PHE A 195 -10.32 -3.60 10.01
C PHE A 195 -11.69 -3.17 9.46
N LYS A 196 -11.71 -2.57 8.26
CA LYS A 196 -12.93 -2.11 7.59
C LYS A 196 -13.93 -3.27 7.36
N ILE A 197 -13.39 -4.44 7.05
CA ILE A 197 -14.16 -5.66 6.78
C ILE A 197 -14.61 -6.29 8.08
N LEU A 198 -13.70 -6.45 9.05
CA LEU A 198 -14.00 -7.08 10.34
C LEU A 198 -15.03 -6.29 11.17
N MET A 199 -15.04 -4.96 11.01
CA MET A 199 -16.05 -4.08 11.60
C MET A 199 -17.40 -4.09 10.85
N GLY A 200 -17.47 -4.73 9.69
CA GLY A 200 -18.67 -4.75 8.84
C GLY A 200 -18.99 -3.40 8.20
N ILE A 201 -18.02 -2.48 8.14
CA ILE A 201 -18.16 -1.17 7.47
C ILE A 201 -18.20 -1.37 5.97
N VAL A 202 -17.42 -2.35 5.49
CA VAL A 202 -17.20 -2.65 4.08
C VAL A 202 -17.71 -4.05 3.77
N LYS A 203 -18.44 -4.18 2.65
CA LYS A 203 -18.97 -5.44 2.11
C LYS A 203 -18.25 -5.79 0.80
N GLU A 204 -18.62 -6.93 0.21
CA GLU A 204 -18.03 -7.43 -1.04
C GLU A 204 -18.12 -6.39 -2.18
N ASP A 205 -19.29 -5.78 -2.39
CA ASP A 205 -19.54 -4.77 -3.43
C ASP A 205 -18.55 -3.59 -3.43
N TYR A 206 -18.02 -3.23 -2.27
CA TYR A 206 -17.02 -2.15 -2.17
C TYR A 206 -15.74 -2.50 -2.93
N PHE A 207 -15.31 -3.76 -2.89
CA PHE A 207 -14.06 -4.19 -3.52
C PHE A 207 -14.18 -4.17 -5.04
N ASP A 208 -15.34 -4.54 -5.58
CA ASP A 208 -15.63 -4.43 -7.00
C ASP A 208 -15.58 -2.98 -7.46
N VAL A 209 -16.28 -2.09 -6.75
CA VAL A 209 -16.29 -0.65 -7.07
C VAL A 209 -14.90 -0.02 -6.92
N TYR A 210 -14.14 -0.40 -5.90
CA TYR A 210 -12.80 0.13 -5.69
C TYR A 210 -11.83 -0.35 -6.78
N LYS A 211 -12.00 -1.59 -7.26
CA LYS A 211 -11.22 -2.13 -8.37
C LYS A 211 -11.49 -1.33 -9.66
N ASP A 212 -12.76 -1.07 -9.97
CA ASP A 212 -13.15 -0.22 -11.11
C ASP A 212 -12.55 1.19 -11.00
N LEU A 213 -12.58 1.78 -9.80
CA LEU A 213 -11.95 3.08 -9.52
C LEU A 213 -10.43 3.04 -9.77
N THR A 214 -9.77 1.95 -9.38
CA THR A 214 -8.33 1.78 -9.55
C THR A 214 -7.95 1.67 -11.04
N GLU A 215 -8.71 0.88 -11.80
CA GLU A 215 -8.53 0.75 -13.25
C GLU A 215 -8.76 2.10 -13.95
N ALA A 216 -9.84 2.81 -13.64
CA ALA A 216 -10.12 4.14 -14.16
C ALA A 216 -9.02 5.16 -13.82
N SER A 217 -8.45 5.08 -12.60
CA SER A 217 -7.36 5.96 -12.16
C SER A 217 -6.07 5.71 -12.93
N TYR A 218 -5.75 4.46 -13.26
CA TYR A 218 -4.60 4.14 -14.11
C TYR A 218 -4.78 4.66 -15.53
N GLU A 219 -5.97 4.49 -16.10
CA GLU A 219 -6.30 5.01 -17.42
C GLU A 219 -6.21 6.54 -17.48
N LEU A 220 -6.78 7.22 -16.48
CA LEU A 220 -6.67 8.67 -16.34
C LEU A 220 -5.20 9.10 -16.30
N ARG A 221 -4.40 8.51 -15.41
CA ARG A 221 -2.98 8.84 -15.27
C ARG A 221 -2.19 8.58 -16.56
N ARG A 222 -2.53 7.54 -17.30
CA ARG A 222 -1.91 7.22 -18.61
C ARG A 222 -2.21 8.30 -19.63
N VAL A 223 -3.46 8.79 -19.69
CA VAL A 223 -3.86 9.86 -20.60
C VAL A 223 -3.21 11.19 -20.19
N GLU A 224 -3.24 11.54 -18.91
CA GLU A 224 -2.61 12.75 -18.38
C GLU A 224 -1.11 12.82 -18.68
N LEU A 225 -0.41 11.69 -18.67
CA LEU A 225 1.01 11.61 -19.04
C LEU A 225 1.27 11.68 -20.55
N LYS A 226 0.26 11.40 -21.40
CA LYS A 226 0.37 11.49 -22.87
C LYS A 226 0.16 12.91 -23.37
N ILE A 227 -0.82 13.64 -22.82
CA ILE A 227 -1.16 15.02 -23.21
C ILE A 227 0.11 15.92 -23.36
N PRO A 228 0.97 16.09 -22.34
CA PRO A 228 2.12 16.97 -22.46
C PRO A 228 3.19 16.46 -23.44
N LYS A 229 3.25 15.14 -23.68
CA LYS A 229 4.17 14.56 -24.67
C LYS A 229 3.68 14.87 -26.08
N ASP A 230 2.39 14.73 -26.31
CA ASP A 230 1.76 15.02 -27.60
C ASP A 230 1.79 16.52 -27.90
N ASP A 231 1.55 17.38 -26.90
CA ASP A 231 1.68 18.83 -27.02
C ASP A 231 3.11 19.23 -27.39
N LYS A 232 4.11 18.68 -26.69
CA LYS A 232 5.53 18.96 -27.00
C LYS A 232 5.91 18.45 -28.39
N ALA A 233 5.44 17.28 -28.80
CA ALA A 233 5.68 16.75 -30.13
C ALA A 233 5.03 17.63 -31.22
N ARG A 234 3.82 18.14 -30.95
CA ARG A 234 3.12 19.10 -31.81
C ARG A 234 3.90 20.40 -31.93
N GLU A 235 4.33 21.01 -30.83
CA GLU A 235 5.13 22.25 -30.83
C GLU A 235 6.41 22.11 -31.65
N VAL A 236 7.17 21.03 -31.45
CA VAL A 236 8.42 20.75 -32.19
C VAL A 236 8.14 20.60 -33.68
N THR A 237 7.04 19.94 -34.05
CA THR A 237 6.66 19.72 -35.46
C THR A 237 6.23 21.01 -36.13
N ILE A 238 5.40 21.82 -35.46
CA ILE A 238 4.95 23.13 -35.95
C ILE A 238 6.15 24.07 -36.13
N ALA A 239 7.05 24.14 -35.15
CA ALA A 239 8.26 24.96 -35.25
C ALA A 239 9.14 24.55 -36.44
N LYS A 240 9.23 23.24 -36.72
CA LYS A 240 9.95 22.73 -37.90
C LYS A 240 9.27 23.13 -39.21
N PHE A 241 7.94 23.05 -39.29
CA PHE A 241 7.20 23.50 -40.47
C PHE A 241 7.33 25.00 -40.71
N ASN A 242 7.16 25.83 -39.68
CA ASN A 242 7.37 27.28 -39.78
C ASN A 242 8.76 27.59 -40.33
N ARG A 243 9.81 26.98 -39.76
CA ARG A 243 11.18 27.16 -40.26
C ARG A 243 11.34 26.81 -41.74
N LEU A 244 10.72 25.72 -42.21
CA LEU A 244 10.82 25.30 -43.62
C LEU A 244 10.02 26.22 -44.56
N LEU A 245 8.84 26.67 -44.13
CA LEU A 245 8.02 27.63 -44.88
C LEU A 245 8.73 28.99 -45.01
N ASP A 246 9.30 29.49 -43.90
CA ASP A 246 10.07 30.74 -43.88
C ASP A 246 11.30 30.66 -44.81
N GLN A 247 12.02 29.54 -44.77
CA GLN A 247 13.15 29.29 -45.66
C GLN A 247 12.74 29.28 -47.13
N TYR A 248 11.62 28.63 -47.46
CA TYR A 248 11.10 28.64 -48.82
C TYR A 248 10.74 30.06 -49.26
N GLN A 249 9.97 30.79 -48.45
CA GLN A 249 9.53 32.14 -48.78
C GLN A 249 10.72 33.09 -48.97
N ALA A 250 11.75 32.99 -48.13
CA ALA A 250 12.97 33.80 -48.26
C ALA A 250 13.73 33.52 -49.58
N LEU A 251 13.69 32.29 -50.10
CA LEU A 251 14.36 31.91 -51.35
C LEU A 251 13.51 32.14 -52.61
N ALA A 252 12.18 32.03 -52.48
CA ALA A 252 11.26 32.11 -53.61
C ALA A 252 10.58 33.48 -53.76
N GLY A 253 10.69 34.37 -52.76
CA GLY A 253 10.02 35.68 -52.72
C GLY A 253 8.50 35.62 -52.47
N LYS A 254 7.91 34.42 -52.39
CA LYS A 254 6.48 34.19 -52.18
C LYS A 254 6.22 32.90 -51.38
N PRO A 255 5.12 32.82 -50.60
CA PRO A 255 4.74 31.59 -49.93
C PRO A 255 4.39 30.49 -50.96
N ILE A 256 4.60 29.23 -50.57
CA ILE A 256 4.34 28.05 -51.41
C ILE A 256 2.83 27.75 -51.56
N PHE A 257 2.03 28.03 -50.53
CA PHE A 257 0.56 27.96 -50.48
C PHE A 257 0.06 28.71 -49.23
N ASP A 258 -1.23 29.09 -49.21
CA ASP A 258 -1.86 29.77 -48.07
C ASP A 258 -2.31 28.76 -47.00
N MET A 259 -1.35 28.18 -46.28
CA MET A 259 -1.63 27.43 -45.04
C MET A 259 -0.57 27.71 -44.00
N THR A 260 -1.02 27.85 -42.75
CA THR A 260 -0.15 27.97 -41.57
C THR A 260 0.42 26.61 -41.15
N ALA A 261 1.52 26.60 -40.40
CA ALA A 261 2.10 25.35 -39.89
C ALA A 261 1.13 24.54 -39.00
N ASP A 262 0.25 25.21 -38.25
CA ASP A 262 -0.82 24.57 -37.49
C ASP A 262 -1.84 23.86 -38.39
N GLU A 263 -2.25 24.49 -39.48
CA GLU A 263 -3.19 23.90 -40.45
C GLU A 263 -2.56 22.72 -41.20
N ILE A 264 -1.26 22.78 -41.49
CA ILE A 264 -0.51 21.66 -42.09
C ILE A 264 -0.48 20.47 -41.12
N PHE A 265 -0.26 20.72 -39.83
CA PHE A 265 -0.27 19.67 -38.81
C PHE A 265 -1.65 19.03 -38.65
N LEU A 266 -2.73 19.83 -38.69
CA LEU A 266 -4.11 19.35 -38.57
C LEU A 266 -4.61 18.64 -39.85
N LYS A 267 -4.17 19.06 -41.03
CA LYS A 267 -4.64 18.55 -42.34
C LYS A 267 -3.48 18.20 -43.28
N PRO A 268 -2.65 17.19 -42.93
CA PRO A 268 -1.44 16.88 -43.70
C PRO A 268 -1.72 16.42 -45.13
N LYS A 269 -2.87 15.78 -45.38
CA LYS A 269 -3.25 15.31 -46.73
C LYS A 269 -3.60 16.45 -47.69
N GLU A 270 -4.29 17.49 -47.19
CA GLU A 270 -4.62 18.66 -48.00
C GLU A 270 -3.36 19.48 -48.30
N ALA A 271 -2.50 19.68 -47.29
CA ALA A 271 -1.23 20.34 -47.45
C ALA A 271 -0.32 19.63 -48.48
N LEU A 272 -0.24 18.30 -48.43
CA LEU A 272 0.54 17.52 -49.40
C LEU A 272 0.00 17.66 -50.83
N ARG A 273 -1.32 17.68 -51.00
CA ARG A 273 -1.95 17.87 -52.32
C ARG A 273 -1.61 19.25 -52.90
N LEU A 274 -1.66 20.29 -52.07
CA LEU A 274 -1.29 21.64 -52.47
C LEU A 274 0.21 21.73 -52.81
N MET A 275 1.07 21.15 -51.98
CA MET A 275 2.53 21.07 -52.23
C MET A 275 2.87 20.43 -53.59
N LEU A 276 2.20 19.34 -53.96
CA LEU A 276 2.45 18.64 -55.22
C LEU A 276 1.91 19.40 -56.44
N ALA A 277 0.90 20.24 -56.26
CA ALA A 277 0.29 21.03 -57.32
C ALA A 277 1.03 22.36 -57.59
N THR A 278 1.82 22.85 -56.63
CA THR A 278 2.55 24.12 -56.78
C THR A 278 3.91 23.90 -57.44
N PRO A 279 4.20 24.52 -58.60
CA PRO A 279 5.54 24.50 -59.18
C PRO A 279 6.52 25.33 -58.33
N VAL A 280 7.67 24.74 -58.00
CA VAL A 280 8.73 25.40 -57.23
C VAL A 280 9.42 26.45 -58.10
N TYR A 281 9.49 27.69 -57.60
CA TYR A 281 10.15 28.81 -58.27
C TYR A 281 11.25 29.36 -57.37
N VAL A 282 12.42 29.65 -57.93
CA VAL A 282 13.53 30.30 -57.22
C VAL A 282 13.77 31.63 -57.90
N ASP A 283 13.61 32.73 -57.16
CA ASP A 283 13.87 34.06 -57.67
C ASP A 283 15.27 34.50 -57.23
N GLY A 284 16.23 34.45 -58.16
CA GLY A 284 17.62 34.80 -57.90
C GLY A 284 17.90 36.29 -57.70
N LEU A 285 16.89 37.16 -57.85
CA LEU A 285 17.00 38.62 -57.71
C LEU A 285 16.19 39.17 -56.52
N ALA A 286 15.56 38.32 -55.71
CA ALA A 286 14.73 38.75 -54.60
C ALA A 286 15.56 39.24 -53.40
N ASP A 287 15.45 40.53 -53.07
CA ASP A 287 16.05 41.16 -51.87
C ASP A 287 15.49 40.61 -50.53
N ASP A 288 14.43 39.82 -50.57
CA ASP A 288 13.74 39.33 -49.38
C ASP A 288 14.60 38.39 -48.54
N TYR A 289 15.54 37.66 -49.15
CA TYR A 289 16.55 36.90 -48.42
C TYR A 289 17.46 37.83 -47.59
N GLU A 290 17.97 38.92 -48.18
CA GLU A 290 18.84 39.87 -47.48
C GLU A 290 18.10 40.63 -46.37
N LYS A 291 16.84 41.03 -46.62
CA LYS A 291 15.99 41.66 -45.59
C LYS A 291 15.75 40.72 -44.40
N THR A 292 15.45 39.45 -44.67
CA THR A 292 15.23 38.43 -43.64
C THR A 292 16.53 38.12 -42.89
N LEU A 293 17.66 38.03 -43.59
CA LEU A 293 18.98 37.84 -42.99
C LEU A 293 19.34 38.97 -42.03
N ASN A 294 19.09 40.22 -42.43
CA ASN A 294 19.37 41.40 -41.61
C ASN A 294 18.44 41.45 -40.38
N SER A 295 17.14 41.18 -40.53
CA SER A 295 16.22 41.15 -39.37
C SER A 295 16.60 40.06 -38.35
N LEU A 296 17.02 38.88 -38.82
CA LEU A 296 17.50 37.80 -37.96
C LEU A 296 18.83 38.16 -37.27
N ARG A 297 19.72 38.91 -37.92
CA ARG A 297 20.95 39.43 -37.31
C ARG A 297 20.65 40.44 -36.20
N ASP A 298 19.69 41.33 -36.42
CA ASP A 298 19.26 42.31 -35.41
C ASP A 298 18.60 41.63 -34.20
N GLN A 299 17.71 40.65 -34.44
CA GLN A 299 17.13 39.84 -33.37
C GLN A 299 18.21 39.08 -32.59
N LYS A 300 19.19 38.48 -33.26
CA LYS A 300 20.33 37.82 -32.61
C LYS A 300 21.13 38.80 -31.76
N ALA A 301 21.42 40.01 -32.27
CA ALA A 301 22.15 41.02 -31.52
C ALA A 301 21.40 41.42 -30.24
N LYS A 302 20.08 41.60 -30.32
CA LYS A 302 19.22 41.91 -29.17
C LYS A 302 19.22 40.79 -28.13
N LEU A 303 19.02 39.54 -28.55
CA LEU A 303 19.04 38.37 -27.65
C LEU A 303 20.40 38.17 -26.97
N VAL A 304 21.51 38.43 -27.67
CA VAL A 304 22.86 38.37 -27.09
C VAL A 304 23.07 39.46 -26.04
N ALA A 305 22.53 40.67 -26.26
CA ALA A 305 22.57 41.75 -25.27
C ALA A 305 21.76 41.40 -24.02
N GLU A 306 20.57 40.83 -24.18
CA GLU A 306 19.73 40.36 -23.07
C GLU A 306 20.42 39.25 -22.26
N LEU A 307 21.01 38.25 -22.94
CA LEU A 307 21.78 37.18 -22.30
C LEU A 307 22.96 37.73 -21.49
N ARG A 308 23.72 38.68 -22.05
CA ARG A 308 24.84 39.32 -21.34
C ARG A 308 24.36 40.09 -20.11
N SER A 309 23.22 40.76 -20.19
CA SER A 309 22.61 41.44 -19.04
C SER A 309 22.22 40.45 -17.94
N ALA A 310 21.60 39.34 -18.30
CA ALA A 310 21.21 38.29 -17.36
C ALA A 310 22.42 37.64 -16.66
N ILE A 311 23.48 37.32 -17.42
CA ILE A 311 24.75 36.82 -16.85
C ILE A 311 25.38 37.85 -15.90
N GLY A 312 25.37 39.13 -16.28
CA GLY A 312 25.84 40.20 -15.40
C GLY A 312 25.08 40.28 -14.07
N ARG A 313 23.75 40.13 -14.11
CA ARG A 313 22.91 40.07 -12.88
C ARG A 313 23.21 38.84 -12.03
N LEU A 314 23.38 37.67 -12.65
CA LEU A 314 23.77 36.44 -11.94
C LEU A 314 25.09 36.63 -11.19
N ASN A 315 26.13 37.14 -11.86
CA ASN A 315 27.43 37.38 -11.26
C ASN A 315 27.39 38.38 -10.09
N LEU A 316 26.52 39.40 -10.18
CA LEU A 316 26.31 40.35 -9.08
C LEU A 316 25.63 39.69 -7.88
N LEU A 317 24.64 38.82 -8.12
CA LEU A 317 23.98 38.06 -7.08
C LEU A 317 24.94 37.07 -6.40
N GLU A 318 25.74 36.33 -7.17
CA GLU A 318 26.75 35.42 -6.63
C GLU A 318 27.77 36.14 -5.74
N ARG A 319 28.30 37.28 -6.19
CA ARG A 319 29.19 38.12 -5.39
C ARG A 319 28.54 38.65 -4.12
N SER A 320 27.26 39.04 -4.20
CA SER A 320 26.51 39.49 -3.02
C SER A 320 26.33 38.35 -2.00
N VAL A 321 26.01 37.14 -2.47
CA VAL A 321 25.90 35.94 -1.62
C VAL A 321 27.25 35.58 -0.99
N GLU A 322 28.36 35.65 -1.73
CA GLU A 322 29.70 35.43 -1.19
C GLU A 322 30.05 36.46 -0.11
N GLN A 323 29.75 37.74 -0.32
CA GLN A 323 29.97 38.78 0.68
C GLN A 323 29.15 38.54 1.96
N VAL A 324 27.88 38.17 1.83
CA VAL A 324 27.02 37.83 2.98
C VAL A 324 27.54 36.60 3.72
N LYS A 325 27.98 35.56 3.00
CA LYS A 325 28.64 34.39 3.61
C LYS A 325 29.92 34.80 4.37
N GLY A 326 30.75 35.65 3.77
CA GLY A 326 31.96 36.19 4.39
C GLY A 326 31.67 36.94 5.70
N ILE A 327 30.66 37.82 5.68
CA ILE A 327 30.19 38.53 6.88
C ILE A 327 29.71 37.54 7.95
N GLY A 328 28.92 36.53 7.56
CA GLY A 328 28.45 35.48 8.47
C GLY A 328 29.59 34.69 9.10
N THR A 329 30.62 34.31 8.32
CA THR A 329 31.81 33.62 8.84
C THR A 329 32.63 34.49 9.79
N SER A 330 32.77 35.80 9.50
CA SER A 330 33.44 36.73 10.41
C SER A 330 32.66 36.94 11.70
N TYR A 331 31.32 36.99 11.65
CA TYR A 331 30.48 37.09 12.84
C TYR A 331 30.56 35.83 13.70
N ALA A 332 30.52 34.65 13.09
CA ALA A 332 30.69 33.37 13.80
C ALA A 332 32.08 33.19 14.43
N SER A 333 33.11 33.88 13.92
CA SER A 333 34.45 33.88 14.52
C SER A 333 34.62 34.86 15.70
N LEU A 334 33.64 35.74 15.92
CA LEU A 334 33.63 36.73 17.02
C LEU A 334 32.82 36.25 18.25
N THR A 335 32.07 35.15 18.11
CA THR A 335 31.28 34.49 19.17
C THR A 335 31.94 33.18 19.58
#